data_AF-A0A392R859-F1
#
_entry.id   AF-A0A392R859-F1
#
_cell.length_a   1.000
_cell.length_b   1.000
_cell.length_c   1.000
_cell.angle_alpha   90.00
_cell.angle_beta   90.00
_cell.angle_gamma   90.00
#
_symmetry.space_group_name_H-M   'P 1'
#
loop_
_entity.id
_entity.type
_entity.pdbx_description
1 polymer ?
#
loop_
_entity_poly.entity_id
_entity_poly.type
_entity_poly.pdbx_seq_one_letter_code
_entity_poly.pdbx_strand_id
1 'polypeptide(L)' 'GYVVYRVRVRRGGRKRPVSKGIVYGKPTNQGVTQLKFQRSKRSVAEERAGRKLG' A
#
# COMPACT_ATOMS: atom_id res chain seq x y z
N GLY A 1 31.03 -1.83 3.06
CA GLY A 1 30.75 -0.46 2.57
C GLY A 1 29.29 -0.14 2.83
N TYR A 2 28.92 1.15 2.96
CA TYR A 2 27.53 1.59 3.11
C TYR A 2 27.02 2.11 1.76
N VAL A 3 25.73 1.89 1.46
CA VAL A 3 25.09 2.38 0.23
C VAL A 3 23.76 3.05 0.57
N VAL A 4 23.50 4.20 -0.06
CA VAL A 4 22.28 4.99 0.15
C VAL A 4 21.47 5.00 -1.14
N TYR A 5 20.19 4.63 -1.06
CA TYR A 5 19.29 4.55 -2.20
C TYR A 5 18.07 5.46 -2.03
N ARG A 6 17.58 6.02 -3.14
CA ARG A 6 16.36 6.82 -3.17
C ARG A 6 15.17 5.96 -3.61
N VAL A 7 14.11 5.92 -2.81
CA VAL A 7 12.88 5.17 -3.12
C VAL A 7 11.66 6.09 -3.02
N ARG A 8 10.75 5.96 -4.01
CA ARG A 8 9.48 6.70 -4.04
C ARG A 8 8.30 5.76 -3.77
N VAL A 9 7.43 6.18 -2.85
CA VAL A 9 6.12 5.56 -2.60
C VAL A 9 5.03 6.59 -2.88
N ARG A 10 3.92 6.16 -3.50
CA ARG A 10 2.78 7.03 -3.81
C ARG A 10 2.16 7.55 -2.50
N ARG A 11 1.86 8.84 -2.45
CA ARG A 11 1.14 9.46 -1.32
C ARG A 11 -0.35 9.12 -1.37
N GLY A 12 -1.07 9.38 -0.26
CA GLY A 12 -2.49 9.04 -0.10
C GLY A 12 -2.74 7.75 0.69
N GLY A 13 -4.01 7.35 0.74
CA GLY A 13 -4.52 6.15 1.38
C GLY A 13 -4.55 4.93 0.45
N ARG A 14 -5.24 3.87 0.87
CA ARG A 14 -5.34 2.62 0.12
C ARG A 14 -6.75 2.47 -0.45
N LYS A 15 -6.85 2.34 -1.77
CA LYS A 15 -8.06 1.84 -2.42
C LYS A 15 -8.06 0.31 -2.40
N ARG A 16 -9.20 -0.32 -2.11
CA ARG A 16 -9.36 -1.77 -2.28
C ARG A 16 -9.35 -2.11 -3.78
N PRO A 17 -8.56 -3.11 -4.22
CA PRO A 17 -8.59 -3.57 -5.60
C PRO A 17 -9.83 -4.45 -5.82
N VAL A 18 -10.92 -3.83 -6.29
CA VAL A 18 -12.16 -4.54 -6.64
C VAL A 18 -12.60 -4.17 -8.05
N SER A 19 -13.15 -5.14 -8.78
CA SER A 19 -13.74 -4.90 -10.09
C SER A 19 -14.94 -3.95 -9.96
N LYS A 20 -14.94 -2.86 -10.71
CA LYS A 20 -16.01 -1.85 -10.76
C LYS A 20 -16.43 -1.23 -9.40
N GLY A 21 -15.63 -1.39 -8.34
CA GLY A 21 -16.00 -0.89 -7.00
C GLY A 21 -16.97 -1.79 -6.23
N ILE A 22 -17.30 -2.97 -6.75
CA ILE A 22 -18.30 -3.85 -6.14
C ILE A 22 -17.64 -4.71 -5.06
N VAL A 23 -18.19 -4.66 -3.85
CA VAL A 23 -17.84 -5.55 -2.74
C VAL A 23 -19.05 -6.41 -2.43
N TYR A 24 -18.92 -7.72 -2.62
CA TYR A 24 -19.94 -8.68 -2.23
C TYR A 24 -19.90 -8.93 -0.71
N GLY A 25 -21.07 -9.18 -0.12
CA GLY A 25 -21.22 -9.49 1.31
C GLY A 25 -21.85 -8.36 2.13
N LYS A 26 -21.67 -8.43 3.45
CA LYS A 26 -22.37 -7.56 4.40
C LYS A 26 -21.91 -6.09 4.32
N PRO A 27 -22.80 -5.10 4.59
CA PRO A 27 -22.50 -3.67 4.50
C PRO A 27 -21.25 -3.19 5.24
N THR A 28 -20.91 -3.81 6.37
CA THR A 28 -19.75 -3.46 7.20
C THR A 28 -18.44 -3.40 6.41
N ASN A 29 -18.28 -4.26 5.40
CA ASN A 29 -17.04 -4.36 4.63
C ASN A 29 -17.12 -3.68 3.26
N GLN A 30 -18.17 -2.94 2.93
CA GLN A 30 -18.38 -2.36 1.60
C GLN A 30 -17.44 -1.19 1.26
N GLY A 31 -16.71 -0.63 2.24
CA GLY A 31 -15.78 0.49 2.01
C GLY A 31 -14.67 0.16 1.00
N VAL A 32 -14.52 1.02 -0.03
CA VAL A 32 -13.52 0.84 -1.10
C VAL A 32 -12.38 1.86 -1.04
N THR A 33 -12.66 3.14 -0.77
CA THR A 33 -11.69 4.25 -0.92
C THR A 33 -11.11 4.77 0.40
N GLN A 34 -11.87 4.71 1.49
CA GLN A 34 -11.49 5.29 2.79
C GLN A 34 -10.63 4.36 3.66
N LEU A 35 -10.09 3.28 3.09
CA LEU A 35 -9.28 2.33 3.83
C LEU A 35 -7.88 2.89 4.09
N LYS A 36 -7.47 2.88 5.36
CA LYS A 36 -6.10 3.19 5.76
C LYS A 36 -5.28 1.90 5.72
N PHE A 37 -4.07 1.98 5.16
CA PHE A 37 -3.14 0.86 5.22
C PHE A 37 -2.53 0.77 6.62
N GLN A 38 -2.48 -0.44 7.18
CA GLN A 38 -2.00 -0.64 8.55
C GLN A 38 -0.51 -0.34 8.71
N ARG A 39 0.28 -0.52 7.64
CA ARG A 39 1.73 -0.26 7.68
C ARG A 39 2.07 1.16 7.24
N SER A 40 3.17 1.68 7.78
CA SER A 40 3.70 3.00 7.39
C SER A 40 4.25 3.01 5.97
N LYS A 41 4.29 4.19 5.34
CA LYS A 41 4.91 4.36 4.01
C LYS A 41 6.42 4.09 4.02
N ARG A 42 7.09 4.28 5.16
CA ARG A 42 8.51 3.99 5.35
C ARG A 42 8.79 2.50 5.20
N SER A 43 8.01 1.67 5.90
CA SER A 43 8.13 0.20 5.81
C SER A 43 7.93 -0.31 4.37
N VAL A 44 6.97 0.25 3.63
CA VAL A 44 6.76 -0.10 2.21
C VAL A 44 7.94 0.32 1.33
N ALA A 45 8.59 1.43 1.63
CA ALA A 45 9.76 1.90 0.89
C ALA A 45 10.97 0.99 1.12
N GLU A 46 11.21 0.61 2.37
CA GLU A 46 12.28 -0.31 2.77
C GLU A 46 12.09 -1.69 2.13
N GLU A 47 10.87 -2.24 2.13
CA GLU A 47 10.56 -3.53 1.50
C GLU A 47 10.77 -3.50 -0.03
N ARG A 48 10.43 -2.39 -0.70
CA ARG A 48 10.71 -2.20 -2.14
C ARG A 48 12.20 -2.13 -2.44
N ALA A 49 12.98 -1.44 -1.59
CA ALA A 49 14.42 -1.37 -1.72
C ALA A 49 15.05 -2.76 -1.56
N GLY A 50 14.68 -3.46 -0.48
CA GLY A 50 15.17 -4.80 -0.17
C GLY A 50 14.88 -5.82 -1.26
N ARG A 51 13.69 -5.81 -1.86
CA ARG A 51 13.36 -6.74 -2.96
C ARG A 51 14.16 -6.50 -4.24
N LYS A 52 14.63 -5.26 -4.48
CA LYS A 52 15.34 -4.92 -5.72
C LYS A 52 16.87 -5.06 -5.58
N LEU A 53 17.38 -4.90 -4.36
CA LEU A 53 18.80 -4.78 -4.06
C LEU A 53 19.35 -5.92 -3.21
N GLY A 54 18.45 -6.73 -2.63
CA GLY A 54 18.78 -7.98 -1.94
C GLY A 54 18.73 -9.17 -2.89
#